data_AF-A0A9E2YWF1-F1
#
_entry.id   AF-A0A9E2YWF1-F1
#
_cell.length_a   1.000
_cell.length_b   1.000
_cell.length_c   1.000
_cell.angle_alpha   90.00
_cell.angle_beta   90.00
_cell.angle_gamma   90.00
#
_symmetry.space_group_name_H-M   'P 1'
#
loop_
_entity.id
_entity.type
_entity.pdbx_description
1 polymer ?
#
loop_
_entity_poly.entity_id
_entity_poly.type
_entity_poly.pdbx_seq_one_letter_code
_entity_poly.pdbx_strand_id
1 'polypeptide(L)'
;MFSMYRLLSFVLVLTFAVAQTPAPSGRPPRPIPPSRDPNTPGFVQAKELPDGTNPPLNEDGNFIVGPTHAPAPETMPTDGVPKGEIYMFKMESTESKFYPGIARDPNTYGQADPNDPSKMIVTTSHPKPYSRLVHVYVPRQ
;
A
#
# COMPACT_ATOMS: atom_id res chain seq x y z
N MET A 1 -45.26 3.08 -63.40
CA MET A 1 -43.95 2.66 -63.96
C MET A 1 -42.88 3.39 -63.16
N PHE A 2 -41.77 2.71 -62.84
CA PHE A 2 -40.64 3.09 -61.97
C PHE A 2 -40.85 2.90 -60.46
N SER A 3 -39.89 2.42 -59.68
CA SER A 3 -38.80 1.47 -59.87
C SER A 3 -38.28 1.20 -58.46
N MET A 4 -38.06 -0.07 -58.16
CA MET A 4 -37.61 -0.60 -56.88
C MET A 4 -36.10 -0.38 -56.72
N TYR A 5 -35.66 0.14 -55.57
CA TYR A 5 -34.26 0.05 -55.11
C TYR A 5 -34.25 -0.15 -53.59
N ARG A 6 -34.03 -1.40 -53.15
CA ARG A 6 -33.65 -1.74 -51.79
C ARG A 6 -32.12 -1.68 -51.70
N LEU A 7 -31.58 -0.68 -51.00
CA LEU A 7 -30.17 -0.66 -50.62
C LEU A 7 -29.99 -1.58 -49.41
N LEU A 8 -29.25 -2.68 -49.58
CA LEU A 8 -28.88 -3.58 -48.50
C LEU A 8 -27.58 -3.05 -47.87
N SER A 9 -27.67 -2.42 -46.70
CA SER A 9 -26.51 -1.96 -45.93
C SER A 9 -25.90 -3.13 -45.15
N PHE A 10 -24.71 -3.58 -45.53
CA PHE A 10 -23.89 -4.50 -44.75
C PHE A 10 -23.15 -3.71 -43.66
N VAL A 11 -23.55 -3.89 -42.39
CA VAL A 11 -22.82 -3.37 -41.22
C VAL A 11 -21.76 -4.40 -40.83
N LEU A 12 -20.49 -4.07 -41.07
CA LEU A 12 -19.34 -4.82 -40.57
C LEU A 12 -19.14 -4.47 -39.08
N VAL A 13 -19.55 -5.37 -38.18
CA VAL A 13 -19.30 -5.24 -36.75
C VAL A 13 -17.88 -5.73 -36.46
N LEU A 14 -16.94 -4.80 -36.25
CA LEU A 14 -15.59 -5.10 -35.79
C LEU A 14 -15.63 -5.35 -34.28
N THR A 15 -15.60 -6.62 -33.87
CA THR A 15 -15.46 -7.00 -32.46
C THR A 15 -14.04 -6.70 -31.98
N PHE A 16 -13.87 -5.66 -31.17
CA PHE A 16 -12.64 -5.45 -30.40
C PHE A 16 -12.56 -6.50 -29.28
N ALA A 17 -11.65 -7.45 -29.42
CA ALA A 17 -11.29 -8.35 -28.33
C ALA A 17 -10.51 -7.56 -27.27
N VAL A 18 -11.15 -7.24 -26.15
CA VAL A 18 -10.47 -6.71 -24.97
C VAL A 18 -9.69 -7.86 -24.34
N ALA A 19 -8.37 -7.82 -24.42
CA ALA A 19 -7.50 -8.74 -23.70
C ALA A 19 -7.68 -8.51 -22.19
N GLN A 20 -8.33 -9.44 -21.51
CA GLN A 20 -8.45 -9.43 -20.06
C GLN A 20 -7.11 -9.93 -19.48
N THR A 21 -6.37 -9.05 -18.80
CA THR A 21 -5.21 -9.46 -18.01
C THR A 21 -5.65 -10.41 -16.90
N PRO A 22 -4.99 -11.58 -16.73
CA PRO A 22 -5.34 -12.53 -15.68
C PRO A 22 -5.22 -11.88 -14.31
N ALA A 23 -6.23 -12.11 -13.45
CA ALA A 23 -6.22 -11.62 -12.09
C ALA A 23 -4.98 -12.14 -11.34
N PRO A 24 -4.29 -11.30 -10.55
CA PRO A 24 -3.15 -11.74 -9.76
C PRO A 24 -3.61 -12.84 -8.80
N SER A 25 -2.85 -13.93 -8.76
CA SER A 25 -3.07 -15.02 -7.82
C SER A 25 -3.07 -14.49 -6.39
N GLY A 26 -4.04 -14.91 -5.58
CA GLY A 26 -4.20 -14.48 -4.19
C GLY A 26 -2.92 -14.71 -3.40
N ARG A 27 -2.52 -13.72 -2.60
CA ARG A 27 -1.34 -13.81 -1.75
C ARG A 27 -1.53 -14.97 -0.75
N PRO A 28 -0.54 -15.86 -0.55
CA PRO A 28 -0.64 -16.88 0.48
C PRO A 28 -0.89 -16.23 1.85
N PRO A 29 -1.63 -16.89 2.74
CA PRO A 29 -1.88 -16.39 4.08
C PRO A 29 -0.54 -16.11 4.78
N ARG A 30 -0.47 -14.98 5.48
CA ARG A 30 0.74 -14.62 6.22
C ARG A 30 0.99 -15.71 7.28
N PRO A 31 2.21 -16.27 7.37
CA PRO A 31 2.53 -17.16 8.48
C PRO A 31 2.43 -16.36 9.79
N ILE A 32 1.58 -16.80 10.72
CA ILE A 32 2.07 -17.43 11.96
C ILE A 32 3.38 -16.89 12.53
N PRO A 33 3.59 -15.61 12.92
CA PRO A 33 4.83 -15.26 13.61
C PRO A 33 5.00 -16.14 14.86
N PRO A 34 6.21 -16.64 15.15
CA PRO A 34 6.41 -17.50 16.31
C PRO A 34 6.13 -16.72 17.59
N SER A 35 5.35 -17.32 18.50
CA SER A 35 5.21 -16.80 19.86
C SER A 35 6.55 -16.87 20.56
N ARG A 36 7.02 -15.73 21.09
CA ARG A 36 8.27 -15.64 21.86
C ARG A 36 7.96 -15.93 23.33
N ASP A 37 8.74 -16.79 23.96
CA ASP A 37 8.66 -17.02 25.41
C ASP A 37 9.37 -15.87 26.14
N PRO A 38 8.65 -15.07 26.97
CA PRO A 38 9.22 -13.95 27.69
C PRO A 38 10.29 -14.34 28.72
N ASN A 39 10.38 -15.63 29.11
CA ASN A 39 11.42 -16.14 30.02
C ASN A 39 12.71 -16.59 29.31
N THR A 40 12.77 -16.47 27.98
CA THR A 40 13.97 -16.85 27.21
C THR A 40 15.18 -15.98 27.61
N PRO A 41 16.40 -16.55 27.75
CA PRO A 41 17.60 -15.74 27.97
C PRO A 41 17.80 -14.67 26.90
N GLY A 42 18.03 -13.42 27.33
CA GLY A 42 18.19 -12.25 26.45
C GLY A 42 16.99 -11.30 26.45
N PHE A 43 15.85 -11.69 27.03
CA PHE A 43 14.76 -10.77 27.35
C PHE A 43 15.01 -10.05 28.68
N VAL A 44 14.33 -8.92 28.88
CA VAL A 44 14.40 -8.17 30.14
C VAL A 44 13.78 -8.97 31.28
N GLN A 45 14.39 -8.94 32.45
CA GLN A 45 13.80 -9.52 33.65
C GLN A 45 12.46 -8.84 33.96
N ALA A 46 11.44 -9.64 34.21
CA ALA A 46 10.07 -9.17 34.42
C ALA A 46 9.34 -10.06 35.44
N LYS A 47 8.39 -9.47 36.17
CA LYS A 47 7.55 -10.17 37.13
C LYS A 47 6.32 -10.74 36.44
N GLU A 48 6.11 -12.05 36.54
CA GLU A 48 4.91 -12.69 36.03
C GLU A 48 3.70 -12.38 36.91
N LEU A 49 2.61 -11.96 36.27
CA LEU A 49 1.35 -11.64 36.93
C LEU A 49 0.34 -12.76 36.72
N PRO A 50 -0.55 -13.03 37.71
CA PRO A 50 -1.66 -13.95 37.51
C PRO A 50 -2.56 -13.53 36.34
N ASP A 51 -3.16 -14.51 35.69
CA ASP A 51 -4.10 -14.31 34.59
C ASP A 51 -5.23 -13.32 34.95
N GLY A 52 -5.56 -12.43 34.00
CA GLY A 52 -6.59 -11.41 34.17
C GLY A 52 -6.23 -10.24 35.10
N THR A 53 -5.01 -10.19 35.64
CA THR A 53 -4.55 -9.06 36.45
C THR A 53 -3.74 -8.07 35.63
N ASN A 54 -3.90 -6.78 35.92
CA ASN A 54 -3.09 -5.72 35.35
C ASN A 54 -1.95 -5.35 36.32
N PRO A 55 -0.85 -4.77 35.82
CA PRO A 55 0.17 -4.19 36.66
C PRO A 55 -0.41 -3.19 37.68
N PRO A 56 0.13 -3.16 38.91
CA PRO A 56 -0.30 -2.21 39.93
C PRO A 56 -0.01 -0.77 39.51
N LEU A 57 -0.93 0.17 39.82
CA LEU A 57 -0.80 1.57 39.41
C LEU A 57 0.34 2.33 40.12
N ASN A 58 0.83 1.78 41.23
CA ASN A 58 1.75 2.43 42.16
C ASN A 58 3.14 1.77 42.20
N GLU A 59 3.44 0.83 41.30
CA GLU A 59 4.77 0.22 41.19
C GLU A 59 5.31 0.34 39.77
N ASP A 60 6.57 0.74 39.65
CA ASP A 60 7.30 0.74 38.40
C ASP A 60 8.01 -0.60 38.19
N GLY A 61 7.94 -1.16 36.98
CA GLY A 61 8.64 -2.39 36.65
C GLY A 61 8.24 -2.99 35.30
N ASN A 62 8.95 -4.04 34.91
CA ASN A 62 8.57 -4.89 33.79
C ASN A 62 7.66 -6.00 34.31
N PHE A 63 6.50 -6.19 33.68
CA PHE A 63 5.53 -7.20 34.04
C PHE A 63 5.19 -8.08 32.84
N ILE A 64 5.06 -9.38 33.08
CA ILE A 64 4.52 -10.33 32.09
C ILE A 64 3.03 -10.48 32.41
N VAL A 65 2.19 -10.06 31.48
CA VAL A 65 0.74 -10.26 31.56
C VAL A 65 0.42 -11.62 30.96
N GLY A 66 -0.39 -12.42 31.66
CA GLY A 66 -0.71 -13.78 31.28
C GLY A 66 -1.30 -13.93 29.86
N PRO A 67 -1.19 -15.13 29.26
CA PRO A 67 -1.60 -15.39 27.88
C PRO A 67 -3.11 -15.24 27.64
N THR A 68 -3.91 -15.16 28.71
CA THR A 68 -5.36 -15.00 28.67
C THR A 68 -5.83 -13.55 28.64
N HIS A 69 -4.91 -12.56 28.55
CA HIS A 69 -5.29 -11.16 28.38
C HIS A 69 -6.10 -10.98 27.09
N ALA A 70 -7.32 -10.46 27.24
CA ALA A 70 -8.21 -10.23 26.11
C ALA A 70 -7.60 -9.17 25.18
N PRO A 71 -7.44 -9.45 23.88
CA PRO A 71 -6.98 -8.43 22.93
C PRO A 71 -7.97 -7.27 22.88
N ALA A 72 -7.46 -6.08 22.60
CA ALA A 72 -8.29 -4.88 22.56
C ALA A 72 -9.43 -5.04 21.53
N PRO A 73 -10.68 -4.67 21.84
CA PRO A 73 -11.85 -4.97 20.98
C PRO A 73 -11.73 -4.48 19.54
N GLU A 74 -11.03 -3.38 19.30
CA GLU A 74 -10.78 -2.80 17.98
C GLU A 74 -9.81 -3.64 17.12
N THR A 75 -9.04 -4.53 17.75
CA THR A 75 -8.18 -5.50 17.06
C THR A 75 -8.95 -6.75 16.63
N MET A 76 -10.16 -6.94 17.17
CA MET A 76 -11.02 -8.07 16.86
C MET A 76 -11.87 -7.78 15.61
N PRO A 77 -12.10 -8.78 14.75
CA PRO A 77 -13.07 -8.65 13.67
C PRO A 77 -14.45 -8.26 14.23
N THR A 78 -14.94 -7.10 13.83
CA THR A 78 -16.27 -6.61 14.23
C THR A 78 -17.29 -7.00 13.15
N ASP A 79 -18.48 -7.40 13.57
CA ASP A 79 -19.61 -7.62 12.65
C ASP A 79 -20.33 -6.30 12.35
N GLY A 80 -20.83 -6.15 11.12
CA GLY A 80 -21.52 -4.93 10.68
C GLY A 80 -20.62 -3.79 10.17
N VAL A 81 -19.29 -3.95 10.16
CA VAL A 81 -18.39 -3.05 9.41
C VAL A 81 -18.23 -3.53 7.97
N PRO A 82 -18.18 -2.63 6.96
CA PRO A 82 -17.95 -3.03 5.58
C PRO A 82 -16.64 -3.80 5.45
N LYS A 83 -16.72 -5.06 5.00
CA LYS A 83 -15.56 -5.91 4.69
C LYS A 83 -15.26 -5.77 3.20
N GLY A 84 -14.01 -5.48 2.87
CA GLY A 84 -13.60 -5.13 1.52
C GLY A 84 -12.37 -5.91 1.06
N GLU A 85 -11.95 -5.61 -0.16
CA GLU A 85 -10.71 -6.14 -0.75
C GLU A 85 -9.70 -5.02 -0.93
N ILE A 86 -8.42 -5.38 -0.83
CA ILE A 86 -7.32 -4.47 -1.15
C ILE A 86 -6.85 -4.79 -2.56
N TYR A 87 -7.04 -3.85 -3.47
CA TYR A 87 -6.54 -3.94 -4.83
C TYR A 87 -5.17 -3.28 -4.93
N MET A 88 -4.25 -3.92 -5.65
CA MET A 88 -2.92 -3.40 -5.91
C MET A 88 -2.81 -2.94 -7.35
N PHE A 89 -2.43 -1.69 -7.54
CA PHE A 89 -2.20 -1.08 -8.85
C PHE A 89 -0.73 -0.71 -8.98
N LYS A 90 -0.17 -0.96 -10.17
CA LYS A 90 1.12 -0.39 -10.55
C LYS A 90 0.82 0.93 -11.27
N MET A 91 1.28 2.03 -10.68
CA MET A 91 1.17 3.35 -11.28
C MET A 91 2.52 3.69 -11.93
N GLU A 92 2.49 3.95 -13.23
CA GLU A 92 3.67 4.41 -13.98
C GLU A 92 3.63 5.93 -14.10
N SER A 93 4.73 6.60 -13.73
CA SER A 93 4.81 8.05 -13.81
C SER A 93 4.68 8.57 -15.24
N THR A 94 5.07 7.76 -16.24
CA THR A 94 4.94 8.08 -17.67
C THR A 94 3.50 8.31 -18.13
N GLU A 95 2.52 7.74 -17.44
CA GLU A 95 1.09 7.92 -17.74
C GLU A 95 0.52 9.16 -17.05
N SER A 96 1.29 9.82 -16.19
CA SER A 96 0.89 11.04 -15.50
C SER A 96 1.31 12.29 -16.28
N LYS A 97 0.32 13.10 -16.67
CA LYS A 97 0.57 14.40 -17.31
C LYS A 97 1.28 15.39 -16.39
N PHE A 98 1.02 15.31 -15.08
CA PHE A 98 1.52 16.29 -14.10
C PHE A 98 2.80 15.83 -13.40
N TYR A 99 3.03 14.51 -13.31
CA TYR A 99 4.14 13.96 -12.52
C TYR A 99 4.92 12.88 -13.30
N PRO A 100 5.59 13.22 -14.41
CA PRO A 100 6.33 12.26 -15.24
C PRO A 100 7.57 11.66 -14.54
N GLY A 101 8.05 12.28 -13.47
CA GLY A 101 9.19 11.85 -12.68
C GLY A 101 10.47 12.65 -12.98
N ILE A 102 11.19 13.00 -11.93
CA ILE A 102 12.45 13.77 -11.98
C ILE A 102 13.43 13.11 -11.01
N ALA A 103 14.69 13.05 -11.37
CA ALA A 103 15.76 12.66 -10.46
C ALA A 103 16.95 13.60 -10.58
N ARG A 104 17.76 13.62 -9.52
CA ARG A 104 19.09 14.23 -9.51
C ARG A 104 20.15 13.16 -9.69
N ASP A 105 21.23 13.53 -10.35
CA ASP A 105 22.44 12.70 -10.36
C ASP A 105 22.90 12.42 -8.92
N PRO A 106 23.28 11.17 -8.60
CA PRO A 106 23.77 10.82 -7.27
C PRO A 106 24.95 11.70 -6.85
N ASN A 107 25.00 12.06 -5.56
CA ASN A 107 26.09 12.83 -4.95
C ASN A 107 26.32 14.22 -5.57
N THR A 108 25.29 14.83 -6.16
CA THR A 108 25.35 16.21 -6.67
C THR A 108 24.51 17.17 -5.83
N TYR A 109 24.97 18.42 -5.74
CA TYR A 109 24.30 19.50 -5.02
C TYR A 109 24.12 20.70 -5.95
N GLY A 110 23.14 21.55 -5.64
CA GLY A 110 23.06 22.85 -6.30
C GLY A 110 24.17 23.80 -5.82
N GLN A 111 24.45 24.82 -6.61
CA GLN A 111 25.38 25.89 -6.26
C GLN A 111 24.64 27.23 -6.28
N ALA A 112 24.92 28.11 -5.33
CA ALA A 112 24.38 29.47 -5.36
C ALA A 112 24.96 30.23 -6.56
N ASP A 113 24.14 31.06 -7.22
CA ASP A 113 24.63 31.95 -8.28
C ASP A 113 25.66 32.93 -7.67
N PRO A 114 26.89 33.01 -8.22
CA PRO A 114 27.93 33.91 -7.70
C PRO A 114 27.53 35.39 -7.69
N ASN A 115 26.60 35.81 -8.56
CA ASN A 115 26.15 37.19 -8.68
C ASN A 115 24.83 37.46 -7.95
N ASP A 116 24.11 36.41 -7.53
CA ASP A 116 22.87 36.50 -6.76
C ASP A 116 22.71 35.26 -5.86
N PRO A 117 23.28 35.27 -4.64
CA PRO A 117 23.29 34.10 -3.76
C PRO A 117 21.90 33.60 -3.34
N SER A 118 20.83 34.38 -3.58
CA SER A 118 19.45 33.96 -3.33
C SER A 118 18.94 32.95 -4.37
N LYS A 119 19.62 32.83 -5.52
CA LYS A 119 19.28 31.88 -6.59
C LYS A 119 20.14 30.63 -6.50
N MET A 120 19.48 29.47 -6.42
CA MET A 120 20.14 28.17 -6.43
C MET A 120 20.15 27.57 -7.83
N ILE A 121 21.34 27.39 -8.40
CA ILE A 121 21.56 26.75 -9.69
C ILE A 121 21.62 25.23 -9.48
N VAL A 122 20.74 24.49 -10.15
CA VAL A 122 20.71 23.02 -10.10
C VAL A 122 20.71 22.48 -11.54
N THR A 123 21.86 22.04 -12.03
CA THR A 123 22.04 21.54 -13.40
C THR A 123 21.93 20.03 -13.54
N THR A 124 21.92 19.30 -12.41
CA THR A 124 21.99 17.83 -12.38
C THR A 124 20.62 17.15 -12.28
N SER A 125 19.54 17.92 -12.40
CA SER A 125 18.17 17.38 -12.40
C SER A 125 17.72 17.09 -13.83
N HIS A 126 17.15 15.91 -14.05
CA HIS A 126 16.66 15.49 -15.36
C HIS A 126 15.39 14.63 -15.23
N PRO A 127 14.58 14.51 -16.30
CA PRO A 127 13.45 13.58 -16.32
C PRO A 127 13.92 12.16 -16.01
N LYS A 128 13.19 11.47 -15.12
CA LYS A 128 13.42 10.06 -14.79
C LYS A 128 12.12 9.43 -14.34
N PRO A 129 11.53 8.52 -15.14
CA PRO A 129 10.32 7.81 -14.74
C PRO A 129 10.49 6.95 -13.50
N TYR A 130 9.39 6.71 -12.80
CA TYR A 130 9.31 5.79 -11.68
C TYR A 130 8.01 4.97 -11.73
N SER A 131 8.05 3.79 -11.13
CA SER A 131 6.86 2.99 -10.87
C SER A 131 6.56 2.98 -9.37
N ARG A 132 5.29 3.09 -9.00
CA ARG A 132 4.83 2.95 -7.61
C ARG A 132 3.71 1.93 -7.50
N LEU A 133 3.77 1.08 -6.48
CA LEU A 133 2.65 0.23 -6.10
C LEU A 133 1.71 1.03 -5.20
N VAL A 134 0.42 1.04 -5.54
CA VAL A 134 -0.65 1.70 -4.78
C VAL A 134 -1.65 0.64 -4.35
N HIS A 135 -2.03 0.66 -3.08
CA HIS A 135 -3.02 -0.25 -2.50
C HIS A 135 -4.29 0.53 -2.18
N VAL A 136 -5.43 0.07 -2.70
CA VAL A 136 -6.74 0.72 -2.49
C VAL A 136 -7.68 -0.28 -1.83
N TYR A 137 -8.26 0.12 -0.70
CA TYR A 137 -9.33 -0.63 -0.04
C TYR A 137 -10.67 -0.30 -0.71
N VAL A 138 -11.38 -1.35 -1.15
CA VAL A 138 -12.71 -1.23 -1.74
C VAL A 138 -13.70 -2.01 -0.87
N PRO A 139 -14.63 -1.35 -0.16
CA PRO A 139 -15.65 -2.03 0.63
C PRO A 139 -16.60 -2.81 -0.29
N ARG A 140 -17.00 -4.02 0.10
CA ARG A 140 -18.11 -4.71 -0.57
C ARG A 140 -19.42 -4.04 -0.15
N GLN A 141 -20.29 -3.79 -1.12
CA GLN A 141 -21.64 -3.26 -0.90
C GLN A 141 -22.62 -4.39 -0.58
#